data_AF-A0A661Y6D4-F1
#
_entry.id   AF-A0A661Y6D4-F1
#
_cell.length_a   1.000
_cell.length_b   1.000
_cell.length_c   1.000
_cell.angle_alpha   90.00
_cell.angle_beta   90.00
_cell.angle_gamma   90.00
#
_symmetry.space_group_name_H-M   'P 1'
#
loop_
_entity.id
_entity.type
_entity.pdbx_description
1 polymer ?
#
loop_
_entity_poly.entity_id
_entity_poly.type
_entity_poly.pdbx_seq_one_letter_code
_entity_poly.pdbx_strand_id
1 'polypeptide(L)'
;GIFEIDRSELPSGFLPNMGVSKIYTENESFIIVNVREIIPQGPKKFEEIKGRVLSDYQTFIEEQWMEQLRSKYKVEINKKTFERIKKELNS
;
A
#
# COMPACT_ATOMS: atom_id res chain seq x y z
N GLY A 1 2.39 -13.38 11.83
CA GLY A 1 2.62 -13.62 10.39
C GLY A 1 4.10 -13.62 10.11
N ILE A 2 4.49 -13.82 8.86
CA ILE A 2 5.87 -13.61 8.40
C ILE A 2 5.96 -12.14 7.98
N PHE A 3 6.97 -11.42 8.48
CA PHE A 3 7.16 -9.99 8.21
C PHE A 3 8.55 -9.75 7.65
N GLU A 4 8.66 -8.77 6.74
CA GLU A 4 9.94 -8.28 6.25
C GLU A 4 10.47 -7.22 7.24
N ILE A 5 11.77 -7.24 7.54
CA ILE A 5 12.39 -6.39 8.57
C ILE A 5 12.21 -4.89 8.27
N ASP A 6 12.16 -4.50 7.00
CA ASP A 6 12.10 -3.10 6.55
C ASP A 6 10.66 -2.55 6.39
N ARG A 7 9.63 -3.29 6.80
CA ARG A 7 8.25 -2.83 6.66
C ARG A 7 7.72 -2.10 7.89
N SER A 8 6.79 -1.19 7.63
CA SER A 8 6.10 -0.34 8.62
C SER A 8 5.31 -1.11 9.69
N GLU A 9 5.14 -2.43 9.57
CA GLU A 9 4.47 -3.22 10.60
C GLU A 9 5.39 -3.56 11.79
N LEU A 10 6.69 -3.30 11.67
CA LEU A 10 7.67 -3.45 12.75
C LEU A 10 8.04 -2.09 13.35
N PRO A 11 8.30 -2.02 14.67
CA PRO A 11 8.66 -0.77 15.32
C PRO A 11 9.97 -0.23 14.75
N SER A 12 10.04 1.10 14.62
CA SER A 12 11.22 1.79 14.10
C SER A 12 12.49 1.40 14.90
N GLY A 13 13.53 0.92 14.20
CA GLY A 13 14.77 0.47 14.85
C GLY A 13 14.71 -0.93 15.46
N PHE A 14 13.75 -1.76 15.04
CA PHE A 14 13.69 -3.17 15.42
C PHE A 14 14.96 -3.92 15.05
N LEU A 15 15.56 -4.60 16.04
CA LEU A 15 16.71 -5.48 15.82
C LEU A 15 16.25 -6.95 15.89
N PRO A 16 16.33 -7.71 14.78
CA PRO A 16 15.84 -9.09 14.72
C PRO A 16 16.73 -10.01 15.56
N ASN A 17 16.25 -10.37 16.75
CA ASN A 17 16.85 -11.38 17.63
C ASN A 17 15.81 -12.44 17.95
N MET A 18 16.22 -13.70 18.01
CA MET A 18 15.35 -14.82 18.41
C MET A 18 14.76 -14.59 19.81
N GLY A 19 13.47 -14.85 19.97
CA GLY A 19 12.75 -14.66 21.23
C GLY A 19 12.07 -13.30 21.35
N VAL A 20 11.84 -12.87 22.59
CA VAL A 20 11.05 -11.66 22.89
C VAL A 20 11.93 -10.42 22.79
N SER A 21 11.48 -9.43 22.01
CA SER A 21 12.15 -8.14 21.85
C SER A 21 12.04 -7.27 23.10
N LYS A 22 12.81 -6.18 23.11
CA LYS A 22 12.55 -5.07 24.05
C LYS A 22 11.17 -4.46 23.75
N ILE A 23 10.61 -3.78 24.75
CA ILE A 23 9.37 -3.04 24.59
C ILE A 23 9.67 -1.79 23.77
N TYR A 24 8.97 -1.64 22.65
CA TYR A 24 8.99 -0.42 21.84
C TYR A 24 7.76 0.41 22.18
N THR A 25 7.95 1.71 22.41
CA THR A 25 6.84 2.63 22.68
C THR A 25 6.65 3.54 21.48
N GLU A 26 5.47 3.47 20.87
CA GLU A 26 5.12 4.27 19.71
C GLU A 26 3.68 4.77 19.87
N ASN A 27 3.45 6.08 19.77
CA ASN A 27 2.13 6.71 19.91
C ASN A 27 1.34 6.22 21.13
N GLU A 28 1.96 6.24 22.32
CA GLU A 28 1.38 5.79 23.60
C GLU A 28 1.04 4.29 23.68
N SER A 29 1.38 3.51 22.65
CA SER A 29 1.19 2.07 22.60
C SER A 29 2.51 1.32 22.84
N PHE A 30 2.42 0.18 23.55
CA PHE A 30 3.55 -0.70 23.80
C PHE A 30 3.53 -1.88 22.81
N ILE A 31 4.60 -2.02 22.04
CA ILE A 31 4.77 -3.07 21.04
C ILE A 31 5.83 -4.05 21.54
N ILE A 32 5.46 -5.32 21.58
CA ILE A 32 6.36 -6.44 21.90
C ILE A 32 6.35 -7.41 20.72
N VAL A 33 7.53 -7.70 20.19
CA VAL A 33 7.69 -8.63 19.06
C VAL A 33 8.34 -9.91 19.57
N ASN A 34 7.67 -11.05 19.41
CA ASN A 34 8.26 -12.35 19.71
C ASN A 34 8.67 -13.04 18.40
N VAL A 35 9.97 -13.11 18.13
CA VAL A 35 10.54 -13.72 16.93
C VAL A 35 10.68 -15.22 17.15
N ARG A 36 9.86 -15.98 16.42
CA ARG A 36 9.91 -17.45 16.47
C ARG A 36 10.94 -18.04 15.52
N GLU A 37 11.17 -17.39 14.38
CA GLU A 37 12.06 -17.87 13.32
C GLU A 37 12.58 -16.67 12.52
N ILE A 38 13.85 -16.72 12.13
CA ILE A 38 14.49 -15.74 11.24
C ILE A 38 14.76 -16.44 9.91
N ILE A 39 14.08 -15.99 8.86
CA ILE A 39 14.25 -16.52 7.50
C ILE A 39 15.43 -15.79 6.85
N PRO A 40 16.47 -16.51 6.37
CA PRO A 40 17.62 -15.88 5.74
C PRO A 40 17.24 -15.21 4.41
N GLN A 41 18.04 -14.22 4.00
CA GLN A 41 17.88 -13.61 2.68
C GLN A 41 18.10 -14.67 1.60
N GLY A 42 17.10 -14.84 0.74
CA GLY A 42 17.12 -15.81 -0.34
C GLY A 42 16.09 -15.46 -1.41
N PRO A 43 16.13 -16.15 -2.57
CA PRO A 43 15.11 -15.96 -3.59
C PRO A 43 13.76 -16.35 -3.00
N LYS A 44 12.83 -15.39 -2.96
CA LYS A 44 11.46 -15.64 -2.53
C LYS A 44 10.84 -16.72 -3.42
N LYS A 45 10.03 -17.59 -2.84
CA LYS A 45 9.34 -18.62 -3.62
C LYS A 45 8.36 -17.95 -4.57
N PHE A 46 8.20 -18.52 -5.76
CA PHE A 46 7.24 -18.03 -6.74
C PHE A 46 5.84 -17.82 -6.14
N GLU A 47 5.37 -18.76 -5.31
CA GLU A 47 4.08 -18.67 -4.63
C GLU A 47 3.93 -17.44 -3.72
N GLU A 48 5.03 -16.94 -3.13
CA GLU A 48 5.01 -15.77 -2.25
C GLU A 48 4.95 -14.44 -3.04
N ILE A 49 5.51 -14.42 -4.25
CA ILE A 49 5.59 -13.22 -5.09
C ILE A 49 4.50 -13.16 -6.16
N LYS A 50 3.95 -14.30 -6.58
CA LYS A 50 2.98 -14.41 -7.66
C LYS A 50 1.77 -13.50 -7.43
N GLY A 51 1.25 -13.48 -6.20
CA GLY A 51 0.11 -12.62 -5.85
C GLY A 51 0.42 -11.13 -6.02
N ARG A 52 1.61 -10.69 -5.59
CA ARG A 52 2.05 -9.30 -5.73
C ARG A 52 2.25 -8.93 -7.20
N VAL A 53 3.00 -9.75 -7.94
CA VAL A 53 3.27 -9.51 -9.37
C VAL A 53 1.97 -9.47 -10.18
N LEU A 54 1.02 -10.36 -9.86
CA LEU A 54 -0.29 -10.36 -10.50
C LEU A 54 -1.08 -9.08 -10.18
N SER A 55 -1.07 -8.64 -8.92
CA SER A 55 -1.72 -7.39 -8.51
C SER A 55 -1.12 -6.18 -9.23
N ASP A 56 0.21 -6.06 -9.27
CA ASP A 56 0.90 -4.96 -9.94
C ASP A 56 0.58 -4.93 -11.44
N TYR A 57 0.50 -6.12 -12.06
CA TYR A 57 0.13 -6.23 -13.46
C TYR A 57 -1.35 -5.86 -13.70
N GLN A 58 -2.26 -6.23 -12.80
CA GLN A 58 -3.66 -5.81 -12.87
C GLN A 58 -3.79 -4.28 -12.81
N THR A 59 -3.08 -3.63 -11.88
CA THR A 59 -3.07 -2.16 -11.78
C THR A 59 -2.57 -1.52 -13.07
N PHE A 60 -1.49 -2.03 -13.65
CA PHE A 60 -0.98 -1.53 -14.93
C PHE A 60 -2.04 -1.61 -16.05
N ILE A 61 -2.75 -2.75 -16.16
CA ILE A 61 -3.81 -2.92 -17.16
C ILE A 61 -4.98 -1.97 -16.91
N GLU A 62 -5.38 -1.76 -15.66
CA GLU A 62 -6.45 -0.83 -15.30
C GLU A 62 -6.10 0.62 -15.63
N GLU A 63 -4.87 1.06 -15.35
CA GLU A 63 -4.38 2.39 -15.70
C GLU A 63 -4.41 2.61 -17.22
N GLN A 64 -3.90 1.65 -17.98
CA GLN A 64 -3.91 1.70 -19.43
C GLN A 64 -5.34 1.71 -19.99
N TRP A 65 -6.24 0.94 -19.39
CA TRP A 65 -7.64 0.92 -19.81
C TRP A 65 -8.33 2.26 -19.53
N MET A 66 -8.08 2.87 -18.37
CA MET A 66 -8.60 4.19 -18.02
C MET A 66 -8.07 5.28 -18.96
N GLU A 67 -6.80 5.23 -19.34
CA GLU A 67 -6.20 6.15 -20.30
C GLU A 67 -6.86 6.03 -21.69
N GLN A 68 -7.06 4.80 -22.17
CA GLN A 68 -7.76 4.53 -23.43
C GLN A 68 -9.19 5.06 -23.41
N LEU A 69 -9.93 4.86 -22.31
CA LEU A 69 -11.29 5.36 -22.17
C LEU A 69 -11.34 6.89 -22.18
N ARG A 70 -10.44 7.55 -21.44
CA ARG A 70 -10.33 9.02 -21.42
C ARG A 70 -9.97 9.59 -22.80
N SER A 71 -9.13 8.88 -23.55
CA SER A 71 -8.75 9.28 -24.91
C SER A 71 -9.90 9.10 -25.90
N LYS A 72 -10.60 7.96 -25.84
CA LYS A 72 -11.72 7.64 -26.75
C LYS A 72 -12.94 8.51 -26.52
N TYR A 73 -13.23 8.86 -25.26
CA TYR A 73 -14.40 9.64 -24.89
C TYR A 73 -13.96 11.03 -24.42
N LYS A 74 -13.97 11.99 -25.35
CA LYS A 74 -13.67 13.39 -25.05
C LYS A 74 -14.75 13.95 -24.11
N VAL A 75 -14.41 14.13 -22.84
CA VAL A 75 -15.30 14.76 -21.86
C VAL A 75 -15.21 16.28 -22.02
N GLU A 76 -16.27 16.90 -22.54
CA GLU A 76 -16.38 18.36 -22.61
C GLU A 76 -17.13 18.89 -21.38
N ILE A 77 -16.38 19.48 -20.44
CA ILE A 77 -16.97 20.11 -19.26
C ILE A 77 -17.44 21.52 -19.62
N ASN A 78 -18.74 21.76 -19.57
CA ASN A 78 -19.28 23.12 -19.64
C ASN A 78 -18.99 23.87 -18.33
N LYS A 79 -17.85 24.56 -18.30
CA LYS A 79 -17.35 25.31 -17.14
C LYS A 79 -18.36 26.32 -16.59
N LYS A 80 -19.21 26.93 -17.44
CA LYS A 80 -20.22 27.91 -16.99
C LYS A 80 -21.30 27.26 -16.14
N THR A 81 -21.79 26.09 -16.56
CA THR A 81 -22.80 25.34 -15.81
C THR A 81 -22.22 24.76 -14.52
N PHE A 82 -20.98 24.29 -14.56
CA PHE A 82 -20.27 23.75 -13.39
C PHE A 82 -20.09 24.80 -12.28
N GLU A 83 -19.62 26.00 -12.62
CA GLU A 83 -19.44 27.09 -11.65
C GLU A 83 -20.78 27.58 -11.06
N ARG A 84 -21.86 27.57 -11.86
CA ARG A 84 -23.21 27.91 -11.36
C ARG A 84 -23.68 26.90 -10.31
N ILE A 85 -23.60 25.60 -10.61
CA ILE A 85 -24.01 24.53 -9.70
C ILE A 85 -23.17 24.53 -8.43
N LYS A 86 -21.85 24.77 -8.53
CA LYS A 86 -20.96 24.85 -7.37
C LYS A 86 -21.33 26.00 -6.42
N LYS A 87 -21.79 27.14 -6.95
CA LYS A 87 -22.30 28.25 -6.13
C LYS A 87 -23.62 27.92 -5.45
N GLU A 88 -24.54 27.26 -6.16
CA GLU A 88 -25.85 26.85 -5.62
C GLU A 88 -25.75 25.76 -4.53
N LEU A 89 -24.76 24.86 -4.59
CA LEU A 89 -24.56 23.80 -3.57
C LEU A 89 -23.80 24.26 -2.32
N ASN A 90 -23.04 25.35 -2.41
CA ASN A 90 -22.29 25.93 -1.29
C ASN A 90 -23.01 27.14 -0.64
N SER A 91 -24.26 27.41 -1.05
CA SER A 91 -25.16 28.38 -0.43
C SER A 91 -26.27 27.65 0.32
#